data_AF-A0ABD1ILE5-F1
#
_entry.id   AF-A0ABD1ILE5-F1
#
_cell.length_a   1.000
_cell.length_b   1.000
_cell.length_c   1.000
_cell.angle_alpha   90.00
_cell.angle_beta   90.00
_cell.angle_gamma   90.00
#
_symmetry.space_group_name_H-M   'P 1'
#
loop_
_entity.id
_entity.type
_entity.pdbx_description
1 polymer ?
#
loop_
_entity_poly.entity_id
_entity_poly.type
_entity_poly.pdbx_seq_one_letter_code
_entity_poly.pdbx_strand_id
1 'polypeptide(L)'
;MLGRMQDDTNERLDKLTNRIGFEFEASSKERKEVVDILSAIPELTLVQQIDVAEIILDKVERVEHYMRLPEESHLTYVSRALEKHRHI
;
A
#
# COMPACT_ATOMS: atom_id res chain seq x y z
N MET A 1 1.16 14.67 42.57
CA MET A 1 2.21 14.29 41.59
C MET A 1 1.75 13.16 40.68
N LEU A 2 1.23 12.04 41.23
CA LEU A 2 0.73 10.89 40.47
C LEU A 2 -0.32 11.22 39.39
N GLY A 3 -1.32 12.07 39.69
CA GLY A 3 -2.35 12.45 38.70
C GLY A 3 -1.78 13.11 37.44
N ARG A 4 -0.88 14.10 37.59
CA ARG A 4 -0.22 14.74 36.44
C ARG A 4 0.63 13.77 35.62
N MET A 5 1.26 12.78 36.26
CA MET A 5 2.04 11.77 35.54
C MET A 5 1.14 10.80 34.76
N GLN A 6 -0.04 10.46 35.29
CA GLN A 6 -1.04 9.69 34.56
C GLN A 6 -1.62 10.47 33.38
N ASP A 7 -1.90 11.77 33.57
CA ASP A 7 -2.43 12.62 32.50
C ASP A 7 -1.45 12.75 31.32
N ASP A 8 -0.16 13.02 31.60
CA ASP A 8 0.88 13.10 30.56
C ASP A 8 1.11 11.76 29.86
N THR A 9 0.99 10.65 30.60
CA THR A 9 1.08 9.30 30.02
C THR A 9 -0.08 9.02 29.06
N ASN A 10 -1.30 9.37 29.46
CA ASN A 10 -2.49 9.18 28.63
C ASN A 10 -2.43 10.05 27.37
N GLU A 11 -2.01 11.31 27.49
CA GLU A 11 -1.87 12.21 26.33
C GLU A 11 -0.84 11.68 25.31
N ARG A 12 0.25 11.08 25.79
CA ARG A 12 1.26 10.44 24.91
C ARG A 12 0.73 9.17 24.24
N LEU A 13 -0.07 8.37 24.95
CA LEU A 13 -0.72 7.18 24.38
C LEU A 13 -1.75 7.57 23.31
N ASP A 14 -2.53 8.63 23.54
CA ASP A 14 -3.48 9.14 22.54
C ASP A 14 -2.76 9.64 21.28
N LYS A 15 -1.66 10.39 21.44
CA LYS A 15 -0.84 10.84 20.29
C LYS A 15 -0.28 9.66 19.50
N LEU A 16 0.21 8.62 20.17
CA LEU A 16 0.74 7.43 19.51
C LEU A 16 -0.36 6.63 18.79
N THR A 17 -1.51 6.45 19.44
CA THR A 17 -2.66 5.74 18.88
C THR A 17 -3.18 6.46 17.62
N ASN A 18 -3.33 7.78 17.68
CA ASN A 18 -3.75 8.58 16.53
C ASN A 18 -2.75 8.50 15.38
N ARG A 19 -1.44 8.52 15.69
CA ARG A 19 -0.39 8.37 14.67
C ARG A 19 -0.44 6.99 14.01
N ILE A 20 -0.56 5.92 14.78
CA ILE A 20 -0.67 4.55 14.25
C ILE A 20 -1.92 4.41 13.39
N GLY A 21 -3.05 4.95 13.85
CA GLY A 21 -4.31 4.96 13.09
C GLY A 21 -4.17 5.66 11.73
N PHE A 22 -3.53 6.83 11.71
CA PHE A 22 -3.27 7.58 10.48
C PHE A 22 -2.34 6.84 9.51
N GLU A 23 -1.24 6.27 10.01
CA GLU A 23 -0.30 5.49 9.18
C GLU A 23 -0.97 4.22 8.60
N PHE A 24 -1.84 3.56 9.38
CA PHE A 24 -2.64 2.43 8.90
C PHE A 24 -3.67 2.84 7.83
N GLU A 25 -4.38 3.96 8.03
CA GLU A 25 -5.34 4.47 7.06
C GLU A 25 -4.66 4.85 5.74
N ALA A 26 -3.51 5.53 5.80
CA ALA A 26 -2.70 5.87 4.63
C ALA A 26 -2.29 4.61 3.84
N SER A 27 -1.77 3.60 4.54
CA SER A 27 -1.45 2.28 3.94
C SER A 27 -2.67 1.62 3.29
N SER A 28 -3.85 1.73 3.90
CA SER A 28 -5.08 1.16 3.33
C SER A 28 -5.53 1.90 2.07
N LYS A 29 -5.37 3.23 2.04
CA LYS A 29 -5.71 4.07 0.89
C LYS A 29 -4.82 3.75 -0.31
N GLU A 30 -3.51 3.69 -0.11
CA GLU A 30 -2.56 3.38 -1.18
C GLU A 30 -2.80 1.99 -1.76
N ARG A 31 -3.10 1.00 -0.92
CA ARG A 31 -3.43 -0.36 -1.37
C ARG A 31 -4.70 -0.40 -2.21
N LYS A 32 -5.73 0.36 -1.84
CA LYS A 32 -6.95 0.49 -2.63
C LYS A 32 -6.67 1.17 -3.97
N GLU A 33 -5.85 2.22 -3.97
CA GLU A 33 -5.47 2.95 -5.18
C GLU A 33 -4.69 2.07 -6.16
N VAL A 34 -3.79 1.21 -5.68
CA VAL A 34 -3.15 0.17 -6.51
C VAL A 34 -4.19 -0.69 -7.22
N VAL A 35 -5.19 -1.19 -6.51
CA VAL A 35 -6.24 -2.03 -7.10
C VAL A 35 -7.07 -1.25 -8.13
N ASP A 36 -7.43 -0.01 -7.82
CA ASP A 36 -8.16 0.87 -8.73
C ASP A 36 -7.37 1.10 -10.04
N ILE A 37 -6.07 1.42 -9.93
CA ILE A 37 -5.18 1.58 -11.09
C ILE A 37 -5.12 0.28 -11.91
N LEU A 38 -4.87 -0.87 -11.29
CA LEU A 38 -4.78 -2.15 -11.99
C LEU A 38 -6.08 -2.51 -12.72
N SER A 39 -7.23 -2.19 -12.12
CA SER A 39 -8.54 -2.44 -12.74
C SER A 39 -8.82 -1.53 -13.94
N ALA A 40 -8.15 -0.37 -14.01
CA ALA A 40 -8.29 0.60 -15.10
C ALA A 40 -7.39 0.29 -16.31
N ILE A 41 -6.44 -0.66 -16.21
CA ILE A 41 -5.54 -1.03 -17.30
C ILE A 41 -6.25 -2.04 -18.23
N PRO A 42 -6.64 -1.64 -19.46
CA PRO A 42 -7.43 -2.49 -20.36
C PRO A 42 -6.64 -3.70 -20.91
N GLU A 43 -5.31 -3.67 -20.90
CA GLU A 43 -4.45 -4.75 -21.39
C GLU A 43 -4.36 -5.93 -20.42
N LEU A 44 -4.84 -5.79 -19.17
CA LEU A 44 -4.79 -6.85 -18.17
C LEU A 44 -6.08 -7.66 -18.15
N THR A 45 -5.93 -8.98 -18.23
CA THR A 45 -7.01 -9.91 -17.86
C THR A 45 -7.26 -9.87 -16.35
N LEU A 46 -8.47 -10.27 -15.91
CA LEU A 46 -8.79 -10.36 -14.49
C LEU A 46 -7.80 -11.23 -13.70
N VAL A 47 -7.32 -12.34 -14.29
CA VAL A 47 -6.31 -13.20 -13.66
C VAL A 47 -5.00 -12.43 -13.47
N GLN A 48 -4.54 -11.71 -14.49
CA GLN A 48 -3.32 -10.89 -14.37
C GLN A 48 -3.47 -9.74 -13.36
N GLN A 49 -4.66 -9.15 -13.24
CA GLN A 49 -4.94 -8.13 -12.22
C GLN A 49 -4.82 -8.72 -10.81
N ILE A 50 -5.36 -9.93 -10.58
CA ILE A 50 -5.22 -10.64 -9.29
C ILE A 50 -3.75 -10.97 -9.02
N ASP A 51 -3.07 -11.62 -9.97
CA ASP A 51 -1.68 -12.04 -9.82
C ASP A 51 -0.77 -10.83 -9.49
N VAL A 52 -0.91 -9.72 -10.21
CA VAL A 52 -0.06 -8.55 -9.96
C VAL A 52 -0.45 -7.78 -8.70
N ALA A 53 -1.73 -7.78 -8.32
CA ALA A 53 -2.16 -7.24 -7.04
C ALA A 53 -1.53 -8.02 -5.88
N GLU A 54 -1.52 -9.36 -5.93
CA GLU A 54 -0.85 -10.19 -4.93
C GLU A 54 0.65 -9.86 -4.85
N ILE A 55 1.33 -9.71 -5.98
CA ILE A 55 2.75 -9.36 -6.03
C ILE A 55 3.03 -7.98 -5.41
N ILE A 56 2.24 -6.95 -5.75
CA ILE A 56 2.47 -5.58 -5.31
C ILE A 56 2.07 -5.41 -3.84
N LEU A 57 0.92 -5.95 -3.44
CA LEU A 57 0.36 -5.78 -2.10
C LEU A 57 1.09 -6.61 -1.03
N ASP A 58 1.87 -7.63 -1.42
CA ASP A 58 2.71 -8.45 -0.54
C ASP A 58 3.68 -7.61 0.32
N LYS A 59 4.16 -6.46 -0.18
CA LYS A 59 5.15 -5.62 0.52
C LYS A 59 4.81 -4.15 0.43
N VAL A 60 4.90 -3.43 1.56
CA VAL A 60 4.67 -1.98 1.63
C VAL A 60 5.60 -1.24 0.67
N GLU A 61 6.86 -1.66 0.58
CA GLU A 61 7.87 -1.06 -0.30
C GLU A 61 7.50 -1.18 -1.78
N ARG A 62 6.78 -2.25 -2.18
CA ARG A 62 6.31 -2.42 -3.55
C ARG A 62 5.10 -1.53 -3.85
N VAL A 63 4.18 -1.40 -2.90
CA VAL A 63 3.05 -0.46 -3.00
C VAL A 63 3.59 0.97 -3.15
N GLU A 64 4.45 1.41 -2.24
CA GLU A 64 5.02 2.76 -2.30
C GLU A 64 5.83 2.99 -3.59
N HIS A 65 6.60 2.00 -4.03
CA HIS A 65 7.36 2.13 -5.28
C HIS A 65 6.41 2.28 -6.47
N TYR A 66 5.38 1.44 -6.56
CA TYR A 66 4.38 1.49 -7.63
C TYR A 66 3.65 2.84 -7.65
N MET A 67 3.21 3.34 -6.49
CA MET A 67 2.52 4.63 -6.35
C MET A 67 3.39 5.85 -6.73
N ARG A 68 4.73 5.72 -6.70
CA ARG A 68 5.66 6.78 -7.13
C ARG A 68 5.97 6.76 -8.63
N LEU A 69 5.53 5.72 -9.35
CA LEU A 69 5.78 5.62 -10.79
C LEU A 69 4.87 6.59 -11.56
N PRO A 70 5.38 7.21 -12.63
CA PRO A 70 4.54 7.88 -13.62
C PRO A 70 3.50 6.90 -14.20
N GLU A 71 2.32 7.41 -14.53
CA GLU A 71 1.20 6.61 -15.06
C GLU A 71 1.61 5.82 -16.32
N GLU A 72 2.42 6.42 -17.20
CA GLU A 72 2.94 5.76 -18.40
C GLU A 72 3.85 4.56 -18.12
N SER A 73 4.38 4.47 -16.89
CA SER A 73 5.28 3.39 -16.48
C SER A 73 4.55 2.22 -15.80
N HIS A 74 3.27 2.39 -15.43
CA HIS A 74 2.51 1.39 -14.67
C HIS A 74 2.37 0.07 -15.42
N LEU A 75 1.93 0.11 -16.69
CA LEU A 75 1.79 -1.08 -17.51
C LEU A 75 3.12 -1.82 -17.71
N THR A 76 4.21 -1.08 -17.89
CA THR A 76 5.56 -1.66 -18.03
C THR A 76 5.99 -2.37 -16.75
N TYR A 77 5.75 -1.74 -15.59
CA TYR A 77 6.05 -2.34 -14.29
C TYR A 77 5.25 -3.63 -14.09
N VAL A 78 3.93 -3.60 -14.34
CA VAL A 78 3.04 -4.75 -14.21
C VAL A 78 3.49 -5.91 -15.11
N SER A 79 3.80 -5.62 -16.37
CA SER A 79 4.29 -6.62 -17.33
C SER A 79 5.57 -7.28 -16.79
N ARG A 80 6.50 -6.48 -16.27
CA ARG A 80 7.75 -6.99 -15.72
C ARG A 80 7.57 -7.79 -14.43
N ALA A 81 6.61 -7.41 -13.58
CA ALA A 81 6.28 -8.13 -12.36
C ALA A 81 5.72 -9.53 -12.68
N LEU A 82 4.77 -9.60 -13.63
CA LEU A 82 4.17 -10.86 -14.08
C LEU A 82 5.19 -11.79 -14.76
N GLU A 83 6.07 -11.26 -15.61
CA GLU A 83 7.15 -12.03 -16.23
C GLU A 83 8.07 -12.67 -15.18
N LYS A 84 8.51 -11.90 -14.19
CA LYS A 84 9.39 -12.41 -13.12
C LYS A 84 8.70 -13.48 -12.29
N HIS A 85 7.38 -13.38 -12.09
CA HIS A 85 6.63 -14.34 -11.28
C HIS A 85 6.38 -15.68 -11.97
N ARG A 86 6.29 -15.70 -13.31
CA ARG A 86 6.14 -16.95 -14.10
C ARG A 86 7.39 -17.83 -14.15
N HIS A 87 8.54 -17.34 -13.68
CA HIS A 87 9.81 -18.07 -13.69
C HIS A 87 10.21 -18.63 -12.32
N ILE A 88 9.30 -18.60 -11.35
CA ILE A 88 9.51 -19.11 -9.98
C ILE A 88 8.72 -20.42 -9.81
#